data_AF-A0A7S1JVQ3-F1
#
_entry.id   AF-A0A7S1JVQ3-F1
#
_cell.length_a   1.000
_cell.length_b   1.000
_cell.length_c   1.000
_cell.angle_alpha   90.00
_cell.angle_beta   90.00
_cell.angle_gamma   90.00
#
_symmetry.space_group_name_H-M   'P 1'
#
loop_
_entity.id
_entity.type
_entity.pdbx_description
1 polymer ?
#
loop_
_entity_poly.entity_id
_entity_poly.type
_entity_poly.pdbx_seq_one_letter_code
_entity_poly.pdbx_strand_id
1 'polypeptide(L)'
;VRQLSLISHRLVLQLETADGPKTLIVRLQRRANGQEDHLDGQLLTFLTPSTVPDTLPFKIDEFNASDPPTKWDHNIYPSFTDLIIHIASRTARSHDGAFDERPRIIIASEIVHGNDQQLQSADRQIAASRGPVWEGCRRADKCGGTPTAHETILILCGDKAGDEFAVSYDIFLPVAQVTAAADIVIRWIITTEPPVTRHCRPAAQRFPRTVAVVHKKLLR
;
A
#
# COMPACT_ATOMS: atom_id res chain seq x y z
N VAL A 1 14.53 6.75 31.13
CA VAL A 1 13.38 6.25 30.34
C VAL A 1 12.90 7.41 29.47
N ARG A 2 13.26 7.41 28.18
CA ARG A 2 12.92 8.51 27.25
C ARG A 2 11.56 8.23 26.63
N GLN A 3 10.66 9.18 26.80
CA GLN A 3 9.28 9.21 26.34
C GLN A 3 9.26 9.34 24.81
N LEU A 4 8.75 8.32 24.10
CA LEU A 4 8.52 8.35 22.66
C LEU A 4 7.24 9.19 22.38
N SER A 5 7.41 10.48 22.12
CA SER A 5 6.33 11.38 21.68
C SER A 5 6.29 11.45 20.15
N LEU A 6 5.71 10.42 19.53
CA LEU A 6 5.15 10.47 18.16
C LEU A 6 3.60 10.38 18.19
N ILE A 7 3.02 10.23 19.38
CA ILE A 7 1.58 10.04 19.59
C ILE A 7 0.90 11.40 19.76
N SER A 8 0.87 12.21 18.70
CA SER A 8 -0.24 13.14 18.52
C SER A 8 -1.36 12.37 17.82
N HIS A 9 -2.55 12.40 18.42
CA HIS A 9 -3.65 11.43 18.28
C HIS A 9 -4.37 11.36 16.92
N ARG A 10 -3.75 11.82 15.84
CA ARG A 10 -4.35 11.88 14.50
C ARG A 10 -3.27 11.76 13.44
N LEU A 11 -3.27 10.67 12.68
CA LEU A 11 -2.63 10.68 11.38
C LEU A 11 -3.62 11.35 10.42
N VAL A 12 -3.19 12.47 9.86
CA VAL A 12 -3.95 13.28 8.91
C VAL A 12 -3.41 12.95 7.53
N LEU A 13 -4.15 12.13 6.78
CA LEU A 13 -3.86 11.88 5.37
C LEU A 13 -4.65 12.90 4.55
N GLN A 14 -3.95 13.85 3.93
CA GLN A 14 -4.57 14.78 2.99
C GLN A 14 -4.65 14.11 1.62
N LEU A 15 -5.88 13.96 1.13
CA LEU A 15 -6.19 13.46 -0.19
C LEU A 15 -6.72 14.64 -0.99
N GLU A 16 -6.03 15.00 -2.07
CA GLU A 16 -6.59 15.97 -3.01
C GLU A 16 -7.74 15.34 -3.79
N THR A 17 -8.92 15.95 -3.68
CA THR A 17 -10.10 15.60 -4.47
C THR A 17 -10.53 16.82 -5.30
N ALA A 18 -11.39 16.64 -6.29
CA ALA A 18 -11.85 17.76 -7.15
C ALA A 18 -12.75 18.79 -6.42
N ASP A 19 -13.31 18.47 -5.26
CA ASP A 19 -14.05 19.30 -4.30
C ASP A 19 -13.09 20.08 -3.38
N GLY A 20 -11.78 19.84 -3.50
CA GLY A 20 -10.72 20.39 -2.65
C GLY A 20 -10.02 19.34 -1.79
N PRO A 21 -9.10 19.76 -0.90
CA PRO A 21 -8.37 18.83 -0.05
C PRO A 21 -9.31 18.17 0.97
N LYS A 22 -9.51 16.85 0.85
CA LYS A 22 -10.22 16.05 1.86
C LYS A 22 -9.20 15.46 2.82
N THR A 23 -9.53 15.53 4.11
CA THR A 23 -8.67 15.03 5.17
C THR A 23 -9.23 13.72 5.68
N LEU A 24 -8.52 12.62 5.43
CA LEU A 24 -8.75 11.37 6.13
C LEU A 24 -8.04 11.45 7.48
N ILE A 25 -8.83 11.39 8.55
CA ILE A 25 -8.31 11.36 9.93
C ILE A 25 -8.30 9.91 10.37
N VAL A 26 -7.13 9.28 10.29
CA VAL A 26 -6.90 7.96 10.89
C VAL A 26 -6.66 8.19 12.39
N ARG A 27 -7.52 7.57 13.21
CA ARG A 27 -7.54 7.81 14.66
C ARG A 27 -6.87 6.68 15.40
N LEU A 28 -5.67 6.97 15.94
CA LEU A 28 -5.03 6.12 16.94
C LEU A 28 -5.56 6.49 18.33
N GLN A 29 -6.24 5.55 18.98
CA GLN A 29 -6.86 5.74 20.28
C GLN A 29 -6.34 4.69 21.26
N ARG A 30 -5.85 5.14 22.42
CA ARG A 30 -5.61 4.24 23.55
C ARG A 30 -6.89 4.15 24.38
N ARG A 31 -7.41 2.95 24.61
CA ARG A 31 -8.60 2.76 25.46
C ARG A 31 -8.32 3.15 26.90
N ALA A 32 -9.38 3.45 27.65
CA ALA A 32 -9.33 3.94 29.03
C ALA A 32 -8.62 2.99 30.01
N ASN A 33 -8.52 1.69 29.69
CA ASN A 33 -7.75 0.71 30.45
C ASN A 33 -6.22 0.82 30.23
N GLY A 34 -5.76 1.66 29.30
CA GLY A 34 -4.35 1.89 28.99
C GLY A 34 -3.63 0.73 28.29
N GLN A 35 -4.35 -0.35 27.98
CA GLN A 35 -3.74 -1.62 27.53
C GLN A 35 -3.96 -1.92 26.05
N GLU A 36 -4.95 -1.28 25.41
CA GLU A 36 -5.31 -1.52 24.02
C GLU A 36 -5.17 -0.25 23.20
N ASP A 37 -4.38 -0.33 22.13
CA ASP A 37 -4.32 0.69 21.09
C ASP A 37 -5.31 0.30 19.97
N HIS A 38 -6.05 1.26 19.45
CA HIS A 38 -7.03 1.07 18.38
C HIS A 38 -6.74 2.02 17.24
N LEU A 39 -6.85 1.52 16.01
CA LEU A 39 -6.76 2.30 14.78
C LEU A 39 -8.08 2.19 14.03
N ASP A 40 -8.79 3.32 13.92
CA ASP A 40 -10.15 3.41 13.35
C ASP A 40 -11.13 2.40 13.98
N GLY A 41 -11.07 2.29 15.31
CA GLY A 41 -11.94 1.42 16.11
C GLY A 41 -11.50 -0.04 16.18
N GLN A 42 -10.59 -0.49 15.31
CA GLN A 42 -10.07 -1.85 15.31
C GLN A 42 -8.81 -1.98 16.18
N LEU A 43 -8.62 -3.14 16.80
CA LEU A 43 -7.47 -3.39 17.67
C LEU A 43 -6.17 -3.32 16.86
N LEU A 44 -5.21 -2.56 17.39
CA LEU A 44 -3.85 -2.43 16.91
C LEU A 44 -2.92 -3.06 17.93
N THR A 45 -1.99 -3.89 17.48
CA THR A 45 -0.98 -4.52 18.34
C THR A 45 0.40 -4.35 17.74
N PHE A 46 1.29 -3.66 18.43
CA PHE A 46 2.71 -3.63 18.08
C PHE A 46 3.35 -4.94 18.50
N LEU A 47 3.94 -5.65 17.54
CA LEU A 47 4.59 -6.92 17.78
C LEU A 47 6.03 -6.67 18.26
N THR A 48 6.47 -7.46 19.23
CA THR A 48 7.85 -7.54 19.70
C THR A 48 8.53 -8.75 19.05
N PRO A 49 9.88 -8.88 19.13
CA PRO A 49 10.56 -10.05 18.60
C PRO A 49 10.02 -11.38 19.13
N SER A 50 9.46 -11.42 20.35
CA SER A 50 8.88 -12.62 20.95
C SER A 50 7.43 -12.90 20.55
N THR A 51 6.74 -11.96 19.90
CA THR A 51 5.33 -12.09 19.48
C THR A 51 5.16 -12.08 17.96
N VAL A 52 6.24 -11.86 17.21
CA VAL A 52 6.27 -11.98 15.75
C VAL A 52 6.15 -13.47 15.40
N PRO A 53 5.19 -13.89 14.56
CA PRO A 53 5.10 -15.28 14.13
C PRO A 53 6.30 -15.71 13.29
N ASP A 54 6.85 -16.89 13.56
CA ASP A 54 7.94 -17.47 12.75
C ASP A 54 7.50 -17.82 11.31
N THR A 55 6.19 -17.86 11.08
CA THR A 55 5.57 -18.23 9.80
C THR A 55 5.34 -17.04 8.86
N LEU A 56 5.82 -15.85 9.21
CA LEU A 56 5.68 -14.69 8.32
C LEU A 56 6.45 -14.93 7.00
N PRO A 57 5.82 -14.68 5.84
CA PRO A 57 6.45 -14.90 4.54
C PRO A 57 7.56 -13.90 4.23
N PHE A 58 7.63 -12.79 4.96
CA PHE A 58 8.69 -11.79 4.88
C PHE A 58 9.62 -11.91 6.08
N LYS A 59 10.93 -11.81 5.82
CA LYS A 59 11.97 -11.90 6.85
C LYS A 59 12.11 -10.53 7.51
N ILE A 60 11.80 -10.44 8.81
CA ILE A 60 12.15 -9.27 9.61
C ILE A 60 13.62 -9.45 10.01
N ASP A 61 14.51 -9.16 9.06
CA ASP A 61 15.96 -9.30 9.26
C ASP A 61 16.47 -8.32 10.33
N GLU A 62 15.85 -7.15 10.44
CA GLU A 62 16.19 -6.11 11.41
C GLU A 62 14.91 -5.62 12.11
N PHE A 63 14.75 -5.95 13.39
CA PHE A 63 13.65 -5.40 14.19
C PHE A 63 13.90 -3.91 14.45
N ASN A 64 13.07 -3.04 13.86
CA ASN A 64 13.12 -1.61 14.13
C ASN A 64 12.14 -1.23 15.24
N ALA A 65 12.66 -0.98 16.45
CA ALA A 65 11.82 -0.59 17.58
C ALA A 65 11.09 0.75 17.40
N SER A 66 11.57 1.62 16.50
CA SER A 66 10.91 2.91 16.19
C SER A 66 9.78 2.76 15.17
N ASP A 67 9.73 1.64 14.44
CA ASP A 67 8.70 1.33 13.46
C ASP A 67 8.41 -0.19 13.48
N PRO A 68 7.87 -0.69 14.60
CA PRO A 68 7.81 -2.13 14.84
C PRO A 68 6.77 -2.81 13.94
N PRO A 69 6.93 -4.12 13.67
CA PRO A 69 5.90 -4.91 13.01
C PRO A 69 4.59 -4.77 13.75
N THR A 70 3.50 -4.64 13.00
CA THR A 70 2.22 -4.25 13.58
C THR A 70 1.14 -5.20 13.10
N LYS A 71 0.29 -5.65 14.02
CA LYS A 71 -0.93 -6.37 13.71
C LYS A 71 -2.11 -5.40 13.79
N TRP A 72 -2.94 -5.40 12.75
CA TRP A 72 -4.20 -4.66 12.72
C TRP A 72 -5.28 -5.59 12.17
N ASP A 73 -6.28 -5.84 13.00
CA ASP A 73 -7.29 -6.87 12.76
C ASP A 73 -6.65 -8.27 12.55
N HIS A 74 -6.90 -8.92 11.42
CA HIS A 74 -6.35 -10.23 11.07
C HIS A 74 -5.02 -10.15 10.31
N ASN A 75 -4.52 -8.95 10.04
CA ASN A 75 -3.37 -8.71 9.19
C ASN A 75 -2.14 -8.32 10.02
N ILE A 76 -0.97 -8.73 9.55
CA ILE A 76 0.35 -8.40 10.09
C ILE A 76 1.13 -7.68 8.99
N TYR A 77 1.72 -6.56 9.38
CA TYR A 77 2.52 -5.67 8.57
C TYR A 77 3.97 -5.70 9.09
N PRO A 78 4.99 -5.66 8.20
CA PRO A 78 6.40 -5.62 8.60
C PRO A 78 6.74 -4.40 9.47
N SER A 79 5.98 -3.32 9.37
CA SER A 79 6.14 -2.09 10.14
C SER A 79 4.80 -1.35 10.34
N PHE A 80 4.75 -0.38 11.27
CA PHE A 80 3.59 0.51 11.42
C PHE A 80 3.46 1.42 10.20
N THR A 81 4.57 1.88 9.63
CA THR A 81 4.54 2.65 8.38
C THR A 81 3.89 1.87 7.23
N ASP A 82 4.17 0.58 7.11
CA ASP A 82 3.57 -0.24 6.05
C ASP A 82 2.06 -0.39 6.27
N LEU A 83 1.59 -0.56 7.51
CA LEU A 83 0.16 -0.49 7.82
C LEU A 83 -0.48 0.81 7.32
N ILE A 84 0.19 1.96 7.56
CA ILE A 84 -0.32 3.25 7.09
C ILE A 84 -0.39 3.32 5.56
N ILE A 85 0.63 2.83 4.85
CA ILE A 85 0.63 2.75 3.39
C ILE A 85 -0.55 1.90 2.88
N HIS A 86 -0.79 0.76 3.52
CA HIS A 86 -1.90 -0.12 3.18
C HIS A 86 -3.27 0.51 3.44
N ILE A 87 -3.43 1.24 4.56
CA ILE A 87 -4.66 2.00 4.83
C ILE A 87 -4.86 3.06 3.75
N ALA A 88 -3.82 3.85 3.43
CA ALA A 88 -3.91 4.88 2.40
C ALA A 88 -4.31 4.30 1.03
N SER A 89 -3.67 3.20 0.61
CA SER A 89 -4.05 2.48 -0.62
C SER A 89 -5.47 1.93 -0.57
N ARG A 90 -5.89 1.31 0.54
CA ARG A 90 -7.22 0.72 0.67
C ARG A 90 -8.32 1.78 0.66
N THR A 91 -8.12 2.87 1.41
CA THR A 91 -9.01 4.03 1.34
C THR A 91 -9.03 4.59 -0.07
N ALA A 92 -7.88 4.55 -0.77
CA ALA A 92 -7.84 5.03 -2.13
C ALA A 92 -8.74 4.20 -3.08
N ARG A 93 -8.87 2.89 -2.80
CA ARG A 93 -9.67 1.91 -3.55
C ARG A 93 -11.12 1.77 -3.13
N SER A 94 -11.50 2.13 -1.91
CA SER A 94 -12.86 1.90 -1.41
C SER A 94 -13.89 2.71 -2.20
N HIS A 95 -14.88 1.99 -2.75
CA HIS A 95 -15.89 2.46 -3.70
C HIS A 95 -17.15 3.10 -3.06
N ASP A 96 -17.17 3.34 -1.75
CA ASP A 96 -18.37 3.85 -1.07
C ASP A 96 -18.58 5.34 -1.37
N GLY A 97 -19.18 5.60 -2.54
CA GLY A 97 -20.34 6.46 -2.82
C GLY A 97 -20.34 7.95 -2.45
N ALA A 98 -19.48 8.42 -1.55
CA ALA A 98 -19.41 9.81 -1.11
C ALA A 98 -18.17 10.56 -1.66
N PHE A 99 -17.27 9.83 -2.31
CA PHE A 99 -16.09 10.37 -2.97
C PHE A 99 -16.25 10.13 -4.48
N ASP A 100 -17.03 10.98 -5.15
CA ASP A 100 -17.16 11.00 -6.61
C ASP A 100 -15.84 11.39 -7.33
N GLU A 101 -14.77 11.54 -6.56
CA GLU A 101 -13.49 12.09 -6.93
C GLU A 101 -12.43 11.10 -6.48
N ARG A 102 -12.43 10.01 -7.22
CA ARG A 102 -11.58 8.85 -7.01
C ARG A 102 -10.11 9.33 -6.92
N PRO A 103 -9.35 8.82 -5.94
CA PRO A 103 -7.92 8.63 -6.11
C PRO A 103 -7.71 7.97 -7.47
N ARG A 104 -6.71 8.42 -8.23
CA ARG A 104 -6.58 8.13 -9.67
C ARG A 104 -6.10 6.70 -9.84
N ILE A 105 -7.04 5.81 -9.63
CA ILE A 105 -6.88 4.38 -9.79
C ILE A 105 -6.89 4.10 -11.27
N ILE A 106 -5.85 3.40 -11.68
CA ILE A 106 -5.64 2.94 -13.02
C ILE A 106 -5.48 1.42 -12.92
N ILE A 107 -6.26 0.66 -13.69
CA ILE A 107 -6.00 -0.77 -13.80
C ILE A 107 -4.69 -0.90 -14.58
N ALA A 108 -3.73 -1.69 -14.09
CA ALA A 108 -2.40 -1.73 -14.70
C ALA A 108 -2.44 -2.05 -16.21
N SER A 109 -3.38 -2.90 -16.66
CA SER A 109 -3.59 -3.22 -18.07
C SER A 109 -3.98 -2.01 -18.95
N GLU A 110 -4.48 -0.91 -18.38
CA GLU A 110 -4.74 0.34 -19.12
C GLU A 110 -3.45 1.07 -19.52
N ILE A 111 -2.34 0.85 -18.79
CA ILE A 111 -1.04 1.45 -19.08
C ILE A 111 -0.21 0.50 -19.95
N VAL A 112 -0.36 -0.80 -19.73
CA VAL A 112 0.60 -1.80 -20.18
C VAL A 112 0.06 -2.65 -21.34
N HIS A 113 -0.82 -2.10 -22.17
CA HIS A 113 -1.48 -2.83 -23.25
C HIS A 113 -0.46 -3.54 -24.16
N GLY A 114 -0.51 -4.87 -24.23
CA GLY A 114 0.42 -5.69 -25.02
C GLY A 114 1.68 -6.20 -24.28
N ASN A 115 1.91 -5.78 -23.04
CA ASN A 115 3.11 -6.10 -22.25
C ASN A 115 2.79 -6.92 -20.98
N ASP A 116 1.68 -7.67 -20.96
CA ASP A 116 1.26 -8.47 -19.81
C ASP A 116 2.32 -9.48 -19.37
N GLN A 117 3.12 -10.02 -20.30
CA GLN A 117 4.24 -10.91 -19.97
C GLN A 117 5.34 -10.21 -19.16
N GLN A 118 5.64 -8.94 -19.47
CA GLN A 118 6.62 -8.16 -18.71
C GLN A 118 6.08 -7.85 -17.31
N LEU A 119 4.80 -7.50 -17.16
CA LEU A 119 4.19 -7.33 -15.84
C LEU A 119 4.21 -8.61 -15.02
N GLN A 120 3.85 -9.75 -15.63
CA GLN A 120 3.93 -11.05 -14.94
C GLN A 120 5.37 -11.37 -14.53
N SER A 121 6.36 -11.05 -15.37
CA SER A 121 7.77 -11.20 -15.03
C SER A 121 8.15 -10.30 -13.84
N ALA A 122 7.75 -9.03 -13.87
CA ALA A 122 7.98 -8.09 -12.78
C ALA A 122 7.32 -8.58 -11.48
N ASP A 123 6.06 -9.03 -11.52
CA ASP A 123 5.36 -9.54 -10.34
C ASP A 123 6.06 -10.76 -9.74
N ARG A 124 6.56 -11.68 -10.59
CA ARG A 124 7.34 -12.84 -10.11
C ARG A 124 8.65 -12.41 -9.46
N GLN A 125 9.34 -11.43 -10.04
CA GLN A 125 10.58 -10.89 -9.46
C GLN A 125 10.30 -10.18 -8.13
N ILE A 126 9.22 -9.42 -8.06
CA ILE A 126 8.77 -8.75 -6.84
C ILE A 126 8.43 -9.81 -5.79
N ALA A 127 7.61 -10.80 -6.12
CA ALA A 127 7.25 -11.89 -5.21
C ALA A 127 8.47 -12.70 -4.72
N ALA A 128 9.46 -12.92 -5.60
CA ALA A 128 10.71 -13.61 -5.26
C ALA A 128 11.67 -12.75 -4.44
N SER A 129 11.62 -11.42 -4.60
CA SER A 129 12.45 -10.51 -3.82
C SER A 129 12.05 -10.53 -2.35
N ARG A 130 13.06 -10.47 -1.48
CA ARG A 130 12.88 -10.40 -0.03
C ARG A 130 13.43 -9.07 0.45
N GLY A 131 12.69 -8.41 1.34
CA GLY A 131 13.13 -7.19 2.00
C GLY A 131 12.32 -5.94 1.65
N PRO A 132 12.62 -4.81 2.31
CA PRO A 132 11.81 -3.60 2.28
C PRO A 132 11.99 -2.76 1.01
N VAL A 133 12.86 -3.16 0.09
CA VAL A 133 13.20 -2.41 -1.13
C VAL A 133 13.29 -3.35 -2.32
N TRP A 134 12.68 -2.96 -3.45
CA TRP A 134 12.80 -3.64 -4.74
C TRP A 134 13.25 -2.64 -5.81
N GLU A 135 14.43 -2.84 -6.40
CA GLU A 135 15.04 -1.93 -7.39
C GLU A 135 15.01 -0.43 -7.00
N GLY A 136 15.28 -0.16 -5.72
CA GLY A 136 15.24 1.20 -5.16
C GLY A 136 13.84 1.78 -4.98
N CYS A 137 12.78 0.97 -5.10
CA CYS A 137 11.41 1.32 -4.76
C CYS A 137 11.09 0.78 -3.37
N ARG A 138 10.43 1.58 -2.52
CA ARG A 138 9.97 1.12 -1.21
C ARG A 138 8.91 0.05 -1.39
N ARG A 139 8.98 -1.01 -0.60
CA ARG A 139 8.02 -2.11 -0.57
C ARG A 139 7.32 -2.16 0.78
N ALA A 140 5.99 -2.28 0.75
CA ALA A 140 5.14 -2.47 1.91
C ALA A 140 4.33 -3.76 1.72
N ASP A 141 4.62 -4.77 2.51
CA ASP A 141 3.90 -6.05 2.47
C ASP A 141 2.81 -6.10 3.54
N LYS A 142 1.81 -6.93 3.29
CA LYS A 142 0.83 -7.35 4.28
C LYS A 142 0.60 -8.84 4.13
N CYS A 143 0.56 -9.53 5.25
CA CYS A 143 0.12 -10.93 5.33
C CYS A 143 -0.97 -11.09 6.40
N GLY A 144 -1.80 -12.13 6.30
CA GLY A 144 -2.90 -12.37 7.24
C GLY A 144 -4.28 -12.05 6.65
N GLY A 145 -5.33 -12.27 7.44
CA GLY A 145 -6.73 -12.32 6.97
C GLY A 145 -7.33 -13.74 6.98
N THR A 146 -8.53 -13.89 6.40
CA THR A 146 -9.04 -15.20 5.91
C THR A 146 -7.89 -15.93 5.22
N PRO A 147 -7.77 -17.26 5.36
CA PRO A 147 -6.53 -17.94 5.05
C PRO A 147 -6.09 -17.53 3.65
N THR A 148 -4.91 -16.91 3.56
CA THR A 148 -4.02 -16.87 2.40
C THR A 148 -3.95 -15.66 1.43
N ALA A 149 -4.56 -14.49 1.64
CA ALA A 149 -4.26 -13.34 0.75
C ALA A 149 -2.91 -12.66 1.07
N HIS A 150 -2.05 -12.46 0.06
CA HIS A 150 -0.82 -11.65 0.18
C HIS A 150 -0.97 -10.38 -0.66
N GLU A 151 -0.67 -9.24 -0.06
CA GLU A 151 -0.76 -7.94 -0.71
C GLU A 151 0.57 -7.22 -0.58
N THR A 152 1.13 -6.81 -1.72
CA THR A 152 2.38 -6.05 -1.80
C THR A 152 2.09 -4.72 -2.47
N ILE A 153 2.53 -3.63 -1.85
CA ILE A 153 2.50 -2.29 -2.41
C ILE A 153 3.94 -1.86 -2.68
N LEU A 154 4.22 -1.43 -3.91
CA LEU A 154 5.48 -0.79 -4.26
C LEU A 154 5.26 0.71 -4.46
N ILE A 155 6.02 1.53 -3.75
CA ILE A 155 6.08 2.97 -4.00
C ILE A 155 7.11 3.21 -5.10
N LEU A 156 6.65 3.41 -6.34
CA LEU A 156 7.51 3.59 -7.50
C LEU A 156 8.19 4.96 -7.52
N CYS A 157 7.52 5.98 -6.96
CA CYS A 157 8.05 7.31 -6.66
C CYS A 157 7.15 8.04 -5.63
N GLY A 158 7.65 9.15 -5.07
CA GLY A 158 6.88 9.99 -4.14
C GLY A 158 7.01 9.63 -2.67
N ASP A 159 8.07 8.91 -2.29
CA ASP A 159 8.31 8.47 -0.92
C ASP A 159 9.15 9.48 -0.10
N LYS A 160 9.58 10.59 -0.70
CA LYS A 160 10.42 11.60 -0.05
C LYS A 160 9.65 12.89 0.20
N ALA A 161 10.08 13.59 1.26
CA ALA A 161 9.60 14.92 1.54
C ALA A 161 9.93 15.87 0.38
N GLY A 162 8.92 16.59 -0.11
CA GLY A 162 9.04 17.52 -1.24
C GLY A 162 8.77 16.92 -2.61
N ASP A 163 8.51 15.62 -2.71
CA ASP A 163 8.05 15.03 -3.96
C ASP A 163 6.66 15.61 -4.33
N GLU A 164 6.53 16.06 -5.58
CA GLU A 164 5.31 16.72 -6.07
C GLU A 164 4.15 15.75 -6.33
N PHE A 165 4.46 14.47 -6.53
CA PHE A 165 3.48 13.43 -6.80
C PHE A 165 4.03 12.05 -6.41
N ALA A 166 3.12 11.10 -6.19
CA ALA A 166 3.43 9.74 -5.83
C ALA A 166 2.73 8.75 -6.76
N VAL A 167 3.38 7.61 -6.95
CA VAL A 167 2.85 6.47 -7.71
C VAL A 167 3.09 5.20 -6.91
N SER A 168 2.04 4.45 -6.63
CA SER A 168 2.13 3.10 -6.09
C SER A 168 1.64 2.06 -7.10
N TYR A 169 2.22 0.87 -7.01
CA TYR A 169 1.81 -0.32 -7.72
C TYR A 169 1.41 -1.39 -6.69
N ASP A 170 0.15 -1.74 -6.69
CA ASP A 170 -0.46 -2.63 -5.71
C ASP A 170 -0.73 -3.97 -6.37
N ILE A 171 -0.15 -5.02 -5.79
CA ILE A 171 -0.23 -6.41 -6.24
C ILE A 171 -1.03 -7.16 -5.20
N PHE A 172 -2.20 -7.65 -5.60
CA PHE A 172 -3.03 -8.52 -4.77
C PHE A 172 -3.01 -9.95 -5.31
N LEU A 173 -2.56 -10.88 -4.48
CA LEU A 173 -2.50 -12.32 -4.77
C LEU A 173 -3.56 -13.06 -3.92
N PRO A 174 -4.72 -13.41 -4.50
CA PRO A 174 -5.68 -14.30 -3.87
C PRO A 174 -5.20 -15.75 -3.96
N VAL A 175 -5.02 -16.43 -2.82
CA VAL A 175 -4.52 -17.81 -2.82
C VAL A 175 -5.64 -18.87 -2.94
N ALA A 176 -6.90 -18.45 -3.02
CA ALA A 176 -8.01 -19.34 -3.39
C ALA A 176 -8.04 -19.63 -4.90
N GLN A 177 -6.93 -20.16 -5.46
CA GLN A 177 -6.83 -20.91 -6.72
C GLN A 177 -5.39 -21.37 -7.01
N VAL A 178 -4.68 -21.93 -6.02
CA VAL A 178 -3.47 -22.75 -6.24
C VAL A 178 -3.86 -24.12 -6.86
N THR A 179 -4.62 -24.06 -7.94
CA THR A 179 -4.86 -25.13 -8.90
C THR A 179 -4.43 -24.60 -10.26
N ALA A 180 -3.12 -24.46 -10.45
CA ALA A 180 -2.34 -24.41 -11.69
C ALA A 180 -2.83 -23.60 -12.93
N ALA A 181 -3.94 -22.85 -12.88
CA ALA A 181 -4.60 -22.36 -14.09
C ALA A 181 -5.14 -20.92 -14.02
N ALA A 182 -5.09 -20.24 -12.88
CA ALA A 182 -5.46 -18.82 -12.82
C ALA A 182 -4.78 -18.10 -11.66
N ASP A 183 -3.55 -17.64 -11.89
CA ASP A 183 -2.93 -16.58 -11.08
C ASP A 183 -3.73 -15.28 -11.32
N ILE A 184 -4.87 -15.12 -10.66
CA ILE A 184 -5.64 -13.87 -10.72
C ILE A 184 -4.88 -12.83 -9.90
N VAL A 185 -3.86 -12.22 -10.49
CA VAL A 185 -3.14 -11.09 -9.92
C VAL A 185 -3.94 -9.83 -10.24
N ILE A 186 -4.57 -9.23 -9.23
CA ILE A 186 -5.21 -7.94 -9.40
C ILE A 186 -4.15 -6.86 -9.19
N ARG A 187 -3.97 -6.00 -10.20
CA ARG A 187 -2.94 -4.97 -10.26
C ARG A 187 -3.58 -3.59 -10.33
N TRP A 188 -3.28 -2.76 -9.34
CA TRP A 188 -3.76 -1.38 -9.30
C TRP A 188 -2.55 -0.46 -9.36
N ILE A 189 -2.66 0.61 -10.13
CA ILE A 189 -1.75 1.73 -10.07
C ILE A 189 -2.53 2.88 -9.43
N ILE A 190 -1.98 3.42 -8.35
CA ILE A 190 -2.55 4.56 -7.64
C ILE A 190 -1.59 5.73 -7.84
N THR A 191 -2.10 6.86 -8.29
CA THR A 191 -1.29 8.07 -8.49
C THR A 191 -1.93 9.29 -7.86
N THR A 192 -1.10 10.23 -7.42
CA THR A 192 -1.52 11.59 -7.04
C THR A 192 -1.31 12.61 -8.16
N GLU A 193 -0.76 12.21 -9.31
CA GLU A 193 -0.52 13.11 -10.46
C GLU A 193 -1.82 13.78 -10.93
N PRO A 194 -1.92 15.13 -10.96
CA PRO A 194 -3.07 15.87 -11.52
C PRO A 194 -3.39 15.50 -12.98
N PRO A 195 -4.67 15.53 -13.42
CA PRO A 195 -5.07 14.93 -14.68
C PRO A 195 -4.85 15.97 -15.76
N VAL A 196 -4.07 15.67 -16.78
CA VAL A 196 -3.82 16.67 -17.84
C VAL A 196 -5.09 16.96 -18.65
N THR A 197 -5.99 15.98 -18.77
CA THR A 197 -7.25 16.09 -19.50
C THR A 197 -8.43 15.53 -18.70
N ARG A 198 -9.64 16.07 -18.92
CA ARG A 198 -10.89 15.58 -18.30
C ARG A 198 -11.27 14.16 -18.79
N HIS A 199 -12.23 13.56 -18.08
CA HIS A 199 -12.66 12.15 -18.14
C HIS A 199 -12.84 11.53 -19.54
N CYS A 200 -12.78 10.18 -19.60
CA CYS A 200 -12.95 9.32 -20.79
C CYS A 200 -11.76 9.26 -21.77
N ARG A 201 -10.54 9.47 -21.28
CA ARG A 201 -9.30 9.23 -22.05
C ARG A 201 -8.46 8.08 -21.45
N PRO A 202 -7.65 7.37 -22.26
CA PRO A 202 -6.73 6.36 -21.75
C PRO A 202 -5.82 6.90 -20.64
N ALA A 203 -5.36 6.02 -19.73
CA ALA A 203 -4.49 6.40 -18.61
C ALA A 203 -3.26 7.20 -19.07
N ALA A 204 -2.64 6.81 -20.19
CA ALA A 204 -1.48 7.51 -20.76
C ALA A 204 -1.73 8.98 -21.12
N GLN A 205 -2.96 9.36 -21.43
CA GLN A 205 -3.31 10.75 -21.73
C GLN A 205 -3.67 11.53 -20.47
N ARG A 206 -4.23 10.85 -19.47
CA ARG A 206 -4.62 11.46 -18.20
C ARG A 206 -3.42 11.70 -17.29
N PHE A 207 -2.49 10.75 -17.23
CA PHE A 207 -1.40 10.67 -16.24
C PHE A 207 -0.05 10.33 -16.90
N PRO A 208 0.48 11.21 -17.77
CA PRO A 208 1.69 10.93 -18.53
C PRO A 208 2.92 10.69 -17.64
N ARG A 209 3.07 11.38 -16.50
CA ARG A 209 4.22 11.17 -15.58
C ARG A 209 4.12 9.78 -14.93
N THR A 210 2.91 9.38 -14.53
CA THR A 210 2.63 8.07 -13.94
C THR A 210 2.98 6.95 -14.91
N VAL A 211 2.54 7.07 -16.16
CA VAL A 211 2.88 6.10 -17.21
C VAL A 211 4.39 6.01 -17.42
N ALA A 212 5.10 7.15 -17.52
CA ALA A 212 6.55 7.14 -17.67
C ALA A 212 7.26 6.42 -16.51
N VAL A 213 6.83 6.64 -15.26
CA VAL A 213 7.37 5.95 -14.08
C VAL A 213 7.12 4.45 -14.16
N VAL A 214 5.88 4.04 -14.49
CA VAL A 214 5.48 2.63 -14.60
C VAL A 214 6.30 1.91 -15.67
N HIS A 215 6.44 2.49 -16.87
CA HIS A 215 7.28 1.92 -17.92
C HIS A 215 8.74 1.78 -17.48
N LYS A 216 9.31 2.82 -16.87
CA LYS A 216 10.71 2.82 -16.42
C LYS A 216 10.99 1.80 -15.32
N LYS A 217 10.02 1.56 -14.43
CA LYS A 217 10.20 0.73 -13.23
C LYS A 217 9.72 -0.71 -13.41
N LEU A 218 8.65 -0.95 -14.16
CA LEU A 218 8.02 -2.27 -14.24
C LEU A 218 8.18 -2.96 -15.60
N LEU A 219 8.50 -2.23 -16.69
CA LEU A 219 8.46 -2.76 -18.07
C LEU A 219 9.80 -2.69 -18.79
N ARG A 220 10.89 -2.91 -18.05
CA ARG A 220 12.23 -2.94 -18.64
C ARG A 220 12.44 -4.13 -19.59
#